data_AF-A0A9W8WCH7-F1
#
_entry.id   AF-A0A9W8WCH7-F1
#
_cell.length_a   1.000
_cell.length_b   1.000
_cell.length_c   1.000
_cell.angle_alpha   90.00
_cell.angle_beta   90.00
_cell.angle_gamma   90.00
#
_symmetry.space_group_name_H-M   'P 1'
#
loop_
_entity.id
_entity.type
_entity.pdbx_description
1 polymer ?
#
loop_
_entity_poly.entity_id
_entity_poly.type
_entity_poly.pdbx_seq_one_letter_code
_entity_poly.pdbx_strand_id
1 'polypeptide(L)'
;MPVTLPEDVVAIDTGSKSLLFYVTADGNSHNRLSYLESPDDSGTGDYRTKKILTALDKNDDAQDIIVSSKNKQVAAVTWNGSEIRVYYVADRTEHLREVCRGPDGQWRIGSLGYSDGNKVVVRANTSISASVHTYGGGNYNLRVFAAEEGQINDDDLPQISVYKFVHDETNKKARWAGQYITNATKKY
;
A
#
# COMPACT_ATOMS: atom_id res chain seq x y z
N MET A 1 -23.48 0.25 16.51
CA MET A 1 -22.89 -0.96 15.90
C MET A 1 -21.73 -1.42 16.77
N PRO A 2 -21.52 -2.74 16.97
CA PRO A 2 -20.37 -3.23 17.71
C PRO A 2 -19.07 -2.80 17.02
N VAL A 3 -18.08 -2.37 17.81
CA VAL A 3 -16.74 -2.03 17.31
C VAL A 3 -16.11 -3.31 16.79
N THR A 4 -15.85 -3.37 15.49
CA THR A 4 -15.16 -4.49 14.85
C THR A 4 -13.67 -4.23 14.89
N LEU A 5 -12.91 -5.23 15.34
CA LEU A 5 -11.45 -5.18 15.28
C LEU A 5 -10.99 -5.17 13.81
N PRO A 6 -9.88 -4.50 13.49
CA PRO A 6 -9.32 -4.55 12.15
C PRO A 6 -8.91 -5.99 11.78
N GLU A 7 -9.10 -6.35 10.52
CA GLU A 7 -8.69 -7.66 9.98
C GLU A 7 -7.19 -7.76 9.73
N ASP A 8 -6.51 -6.62 9.62
CA ASP A 8 -5.09 -6.50 9.34
C ASP A 8 -4.52 -5.20 9.92
N VAL A 9 -3.24 -5.23 10.26
CA VAL A 9 -2.49 -4.07 10.75
C VAL A 9 -1.07 -4.09 10.19
N VAL A 10 -0.54 -2.92 9.84
CA VAL A 10 0.85 -2.77 9.42
C VAL A 10 1.48 -1.56 10.09
N ALA A 11 2.68 -1.74 10.65
CA ALA A 11 3.43 -0.68 11.28
C ALA A 11 4.60 -0.23 10.41
N ILE A 12 4.91 1.07 10.48
CA ILE A 12 6.16 1.65 10.01
C ILE A 12 6.76 2.51 11.10
N ASP A 13 8.07 2.66 11.06
CA ASP A 13 8.84 3.53 11.95
C ASP A 13 9.50 4.62 11.11
N THR A 14 9.16 5.88 11.39
CA THR A 14 9.72 7.05 10.68
C THR A 14 11.05 7.51 11.28
N GLY A 15 11.52 6.88 12.35
CA GLY A 15 12.63 7.33 13.21
C GLY A 15 12.22 8.43 14.19
N SER A 16 11.08 9.10 13.98
CA SER A 16 10.52 10.11 14.87
C SER A 16 9.20 9.69 15.51
N LYS A 17 8.49 8.76 14.86
CA LYS A 17 7.19 8.24 15.29
C LYS A 17 6.97 6.85 14.70
N SER A 18 6.19 6.05 15.41
CA SER A 18 5.60 4.81 14.90
C SER A 18 4.19 5.10 14.38
N LEU A 19 3.91 4.66 13.16
CA LEU A 19 2.58 4.71 12.56
C LEU A 19 2.04 3.30 12.37
N LEU A 20 0.87 3.01 12.93
CA LEU A 20 0.18 1.72 12.77
C LEU A 20 -1.05 1.93 11.89
N PHE A 21 -1.01 1.46 10.65
CA PHE A 21 -2.11 1.53 9.69
C PHE A 21 -3.03 0.31 9.82
N TYR A 22 -4.32 0.55 9.63
CA TYR A 22 -5.35 -0.47 9.72
C TYR A 22 -6.63 -0.01 9.00
N VAL A 23 -7.55 -0.96 8.78
CA VAL A 23 -8.83 -0.70 8.11
C VAL A 23 -9.99 -1.00 9.05
N THR A 24 -10.92 -0.06 9.17
CA THR A 24 -12.16 -0.22 9.95
C THR A 24 -13.36 0.36 9.21
N ALA A 25 -14.52 -0.24 9.39
CA ALA A 25 -15.77 0.34 8.90
C ALA A 25 -16.12 1.64 9.63
N ASP A 26 -16.60 2.64 8.88
CA ASP A 26 -17.22 3.83 9.46
C ASP A 26 -18.72 3.60 9.76
N GLY A 27 -19.40 4.63 10.27
CA GLY A 27 -20.82 4.55 10.62
C GLY A 27 -21.76 4.28 9.43
N ASN A 28 -21.26 4.44 8.20
CA ASN A 28 -21.98 4.18 6.95
C ASN A 28 -21.53 2.86 6.30
N SER A 29 -20.83 2.00 7.04
CA SER A 29 -20.28 0.72 6.55
C SER A 29 -19.24 0.86 5.44
N HIS A 30 -18.66 2.04 5.23
CA HIS A 30 -17.51 2.18 4.33
C HIS A 30 -16.23 1.78 5.07
N ASN A 31 -15.40 0.94 4.46
CA ASN A 31 -14.11 0.60 5.05
C ASN A 31 -13.13 1.76 4.84
N ARG A 32 -12.59 2.30 5.94
CA ARG A 32 -11.71 3.47 5.94
C ARG A 32 -10.30 3.09 6.36
N LEU A 33 -9.33 3.59 5.61
CA LEU A 33 -7.93 3.52 5.97
C LEU A 33 -7.67 4.50 7.13
N SER A 34 -7.17 3.97 8.24
CA SER A 34 -6.90 4.71 9.47
C SER A 34 -5.50 4.40 9.95
N TYR A 35 -4.97 5.24 10.83
CA TYR A 35 -3.71 4.96 11.50
C TYR A 35 -3.65 5.53 12.90
N LEU A 36 -2.91 4.85 13.76
CA LEU A 36 -2.46 5.37 15.04
C LEU A 36 -1.09 6.00 14.85
N GLU A 37 -0.88 7.17 15.45
CA GLU A 37 0.39 7.87 15.46
C GLU A 37 0.91 7.93 16.90
N SER A 38 2.13 7.44 17.14
CA SER A 38 2.77 7.57 18.45
C SER A 38 2.98 9.05 18.82
N PRO A 39 3.01 9.38 20.13
CA PRO A 39 3.30 10.73 20.56
C PRO A 39 4.69 11.19 20.08
N ASP A 40 5.68 10.31 20.20
CA ASP A 40 7.10 10.52 19.87
C ASP A 40 7.79 9.22 19.41
N ASP A 41 9.12 9.23 19.35
CA ASP A 41 10.02 8.16 18.91
C ASP A 41 10.16 7.02 19.92
N SER A 42 9.77 7.24 21.18
CA SER A 42 9.76 6.18 22.21
C SER A 42 8.63 5.18 21.99
N GLY A 43 7.58 5.58 21.29
CA GLY A 43 6.36 4.77 21.13
C GLY A 43 5.56 4.60 22.42
N THR A 44 5.88 5.33 23.50
CA THR A 44 5.22 5.22 24.81
C THR A 44 4.20 6.34 25.03
N GLY A 45 3.08 6.03 25.70
CA GLY A 45 2.00 6.98 25.96
C GLY A 45 0.82 6.86 24.99
N ASP A 46 0.01 7.92 24.92
CA ASP A 46 -1.28 7.89 24.21
C ASP A 46 -1.11 8.11 22.71
N TYR A 47 -1.51 7.12 21.92
CA TYR A 47 -1.52 7.20 20.47
C TYR A 47 -2.69 8.07 19.98
N ARG A 48 -2.44 8.83 18.91
CA ARG A 48 -3.47 9.65 18.26
C ARG A 48 -4.05 8.90 17.07
N THR A 49 -5.37 8.77 17.05
CA THR A 49 -6.09 8.17 15.92
C THR A 49 -6.28 9.19 14.79
N LYS A 50 -5.96 8.79 13.57
CA LYS A 50 -6.17 9.57 12.34
C LYS A 50 -6.83 8.71 11.26
N LYS A 51 -7.54 9.37 10.35
CA LYS A 51 -8.20 8.73 9.20
C LYS A 51 -7.71 9.36 7.91
N ILE A 52 -7.51 8.53 6.88
CA ILE A 52 -7.21 8.98 5.52
C ILE A 52 -8.54 8.91 4.76
N LEU A 53 -9.32 9.99 4.86
CA LEU A 53 -10.63 10.06 4.21
C LEU A 53 -10.49 10.43 2.74
N THR A 54 -9.63 11.41 2.46
CA THR A 54 -9.36 11.88 1.11
C THR A 54 -7.86 11.96 0.85
N ALA A 55 -7.48 11.86 -0.42
CA ALA A 55 -6.15 12.16 -0.88
C ALA A 55 -6.21 12.98 -2.17
N LEU A 56 -5.28 13.92 -2.33
CA LEU A 56 -5.22 14.76 -3.53
C LEU A 56 -4.72 13.96 -4.73
N ASP A 57 -5.37 14.10 -5.87
CA ASP A 57 -4.88 13.52 -7.12
C ASP A 57 -3.81 14.41 -7.79
N LYS A 58 -3.41 14.07 -9.02
CA LYS A 58 -2.39 14.81 -9.79
C LYS A 58 -2.79 16.24 -10.16
N ASN A 59 -4.08 16.56 -10.09
CA ASN A 59 -4.64 17.88 -10.36
C ASN A 59 -4.98 18.62 -9.05
N ASP A 60 -4.54 18.10 -7.89
CA ASP A 60 -4.91 18.56 -6.55
C ASP A 60 -6.41 18.46 -6.24
N ASP A 61 -7.14 17.60 -6.96
CA ASP A 61 -8.54 17.30 -6.64
C ASP A 61 -8.62 16.24 -5.54
N ALA A 62 -9.42 16.49 -4.51
CA ALA A 62 -9.60 15.55 -3.40
C ALA A 62 -10.42 14.33 -3.83
N GLN A 63 -9.84 13.14 -3.76
CA GLN A 63 -10.48 11.86 -4.06
C GLN A 63 -10.81 11.11 -2.76
N ASP A 64 -11.99 10.49 -2.69
CA ASP A 64 -12.41 9.70 -1.53
C ASP A 64 -11.66 8.36 -1.47
N ILE A 65 -11.22 7.99 -0.27
CA ILE A 65 -10.48 6.75 -0.01
C ILE A 65 -11.40 5.76 0.69
N ILE A 66 -11.85 4.76 -0.07
CA ILE A 66 -12.66 3.65 0.40
C ILE A 66 -11.95 2.34 0.08
N VAL A 67 -11.73 1.53 1.11
CA VAL A 67 -11.11 0.21 1.01
C VAL A 67 -12.17 -0.84 0.66
N SER A 68 -11.80 -1.82 -0.15
CA SER A 68 -12.68 -2.90 -0.55
C SER A 68 -13.22 -3.71 0.62
N SER A 69 -14.51 -4.01 0.56
CA SER A 69 -15.13 -4.99 1.45
C SER A 69 -14.57 -6.41 1.28
N LYS A 70 -14.02 -6.75 0.11
CA LYS A 70 -13.46 -8.06 -0.22
C LYS A 70 -11.97 -8.20 0.11
N ASN A 71 -11.28 -7.09 0.40
CA ASN A 71 -9.89 -7.13 0.81
C ASN A 71 -9.54 -5.90 1.67
N LYS A 72 -9.43 -6.13 2.99
CA LYS A 72 -9.08 -5.11 3.98
C LYS A 72 -7.61 -5.19 4.42
N GLN A 73 -6.79 -5.97 3.71
CA GLN A 73 -5.36 -6.07 3.98
C GLN A 73 -4.66 -4.76 3.58
N VAL A 74 -3.60 -4.41 4.29
CA VAL A 74 -2.88 -3.15 4.14
C VAL A 74 -1.38 -3.41 4.22
N ALA A 75 -0.62 -2.75 3.37
CA ALA A 75 0.84 -2.70 3.50
C ALA A 75 1.30 -1.26 3.56
N ALA A 76 2.37 -0.99 4.31
CA ALA A 76 2.95 0.33 4.38
C ALA A 76 4.47 0.23 4.36
N VAL A 77 5.09 1.24 3.78
CA VAL A 77 6.54 1.41 3.80
C VAL A 77 6.91 2.87 4.04
N THR A 78 8.10 3.06 4.57
CA THR A 78 8.73 4.36 4.70
C THR A 78 10.20 4.30 4.30
N TRP A 79 10.71 5.40 3.76
CA TRP A 79 12.13 5.63 3.59
C TRP A 79 12.48 7.07 3.92
N ASN A 80 13.70 7.28 4.39
CA ASN A 80 14.20 8.60 4.84
C ASN A 80 13.34 9.27 5.93
N GLY A 81 12.45 8.52 6.59
CA GLY A 81 11.59 8.99 7.68
C GLY A 81 10.43 9.91 7.26
N SER A 82 10.49 10.55 6.10
CA SER A 82 9.47 11.50 5.64
C SER A 82 8.58 11.00 4.52
N GLU A 83 9.04 9.98 3.78
CA GLU A 83 8.30 9.44 2.63
C GLU A 83 7.54 8.19 3.05
N ILE A 84 6.21 8.28 3.07
CA ILE A 84 5.33 7.17 3.44
C ILE A 84 4.51 6.74 2.23
N ARG A 85 4.37 5.44 2.04
CA ARG A 85 3.43 4.84 1.08
C ARG A 85 2.57 3.81 1.79
N VAL A 86 1.28 3.83 1.51
CA VAL A 86 0.32 2.86 2.02
C VAL A 86 -0.45 2.26 0.85
N TYR A 87 -0.46 0.94 0.81
CA TYR A 87 -1.07 0.13 -0.24
C TYR A 87 -2.35 -0.52 0.29
N TYR A 88 -3.40 -0.46 -0.53
CA TYR A 88 -4.73 -0.96 -0.18
C TYR A 88 -5.47 -1.38 -1.46
N VAL A 89 -6.59 -2.07 -1.32
CA VAL A 89 -7.48 -2.40 -2.43
C VAL A 89 -8.68 -1.45 -2.45
N ALA A 90 -8.95 -0.79 -3.56
CA ALA A 90 -10.06 0.16 -3.67
C ALA A 90 -11.40 -0.54 -3.94
N ASP A 91 -12.45 -0.15 -3.21
CA ASP A 91 -13.76 -0.82 -3.19
C ASP A 91 -14.43 -0.98 -4.56
N ARG A 92 -14.55 0.09 -5.35
CA ARG A 92 -15.29 0.02 -6.63
C ARG A 92 -14.56 -0.72 -7.73
N THR A 93 -13.23 -0.73 -7.69
CA THR A 93 -12.40 -1.26 -8.78
C THR A 93 -11.72 -2.56 -8.45
N GLU A 94 -11.64 -2.93 -7.17
CA GLU A 94 -10.84 -4.05 -6.66
C GLU A 94 -9.36 -3.97 -7.07
N HIS A 95 -8.90 -2.77 -7.44
CA HIS A 95 -7.51 -2.55 -7.81
C HIS A 95 -6.66 -2.28 -6.58
N LEU A 96 -5.44 -2.80 -6.60
CA LEU A 96 -4.38 -2.34 -5.72
C LEU A 96 -4.09 -0.86 -6.01
N ARG A 97 -4.10 -0.05 -4.95
CA ARG A 97 -3.90 1.40 -4.96
C ARG A 97 -2.84 1.80 -3.96
N GLU A 98 -2.39 3.03 -4.09
CA GLU A 98 -1.38 3.66 -3.24
C GLU A 98 -1.90 5.03 -2.79
N VAL A 99 -1.79 5.33 -1.50
CA VAL A 99 -1.75 6.71 -1.01
C VAL A 99 -0.34 7.00 -0.49
N CYS A 100 0.14 8.21 -0.72
CA CYS A 100 1.46 8.67 -0.32
C CYS A 100 1.37 9.91 0.55
N ARG A 101 2.34 10.06 1.46
CA ARG A 101 2.54 11.27 2.26
C ARG A 101 4.02 11.61 2.24
N GLY A 102 4.31 12.83 1.82
CA GLY A 102 5.67 13.37 1.80
C GLY A 102 5.89 14.40 2.92
N PRO A 103 6.95 15.22 2.80
CA PRO A 103 7.29 16.25 3.78
C PRO A 103 6.24 17.35 3.97
N ASP A 104 5.40 17.60 2.97
CA ASP A 104 4.26 18.54 3.07
C ASP A 104 3.17 18.05 4.03
N GLY A 105 3.24 16.77 4.44
CA GLY A 105 2.31 16.13 5.34
C GLY A 105 0.93 15.86 4.73
N GLN A 106 0.71 16.15 3.44
CA GLN A 106 -0.57 15.92 2.76
C GLN A 106 -0.62 14.50 2.20
N TRP A 107 -1.82 13.89 2.26
CA TRP A 107 -2.07 12.63 1.59
C TRP A 107 -2.38 12.87 0.12
N ARG A 108 -1.69 12.16 -0.76
CA ARG A 108 -1.86 12.22 -2.21
C ARG A 108 -2.10 10.82 -2.75
N ILE A 109 -2.83 10.70 -3.86
CA ILE A 109 -2.92 9.44 -4.58
C ILE A 109 -1.53 9.15 -5.16
N GLY A 110 -1.05 7.93 -4.95
CA GLY A 110 0.25 7.49 -5.41
C GLY A 110 0.25 7.12 -6.90
N SER A 111 1.45 6.90 -7.44
CA SER A 111 1.62 6.60 -8.87
C SER A 111 0.96 5.29 -9.31
N LEU A 112 0.78 4.35 -8.37
CA LEU A 112 0.01 3.11 -8.60
C LEU A 112 -1.47 3.41 -8.86
N GLY A 113 -1.98 4.54 -8.32
CA GLY A 113 -3.33 5.04 -8.56
C GLY A 113 -3.53 5.64 -9.95
N TYR A 114 -2.47 6.14 -10.59
CA TYR A 114 -2.53 6.87 -11.86
C TYR A 114 -2.05 6.11 -13.08
N SER A 115 -1.38 4.98 -12.91
CA SER A 115 -0.77 4.28 -14.05
C SER A 115 -1.83 3.80 -15.03
N ASP A 116 -2.00 4.55 -16.12
CA ASP A 116 -2.80 4.18 -17.29
C ASP A 116 -2.40 2.77 -17.74
N GLY A 117 -3.33 1.82 -17.62
CA GLY A 117 -3.13 0.42 -18.01
C GLY A 117 -2.86 -0.57 -16.88
N ASN A 118 -2.36 -0.15 -15.71
CA ASN A 118 -2.13 -1.07 -14.58
C ASN A 118 -3.34 -1.10 -13.66
N LYS A 119 -4.36 -1.82 -14.11
CA LYS A 119 -5.52 -2.21 -13.33
C LYS A 119 -5.20 -3.51 -12.60
N VAL A 120 -4.43 -3.39 -11.53
CA VAL A 120 -3.97 -4.54 -10.75
C VAL A 120 -5.12 -5.07 -9.91
N VAL A 121 -5.92 -5.99 -10.48
CA VAL A 121 -6.96 -6.69 -9.73
C VAL A 121 -6.31 -7.78 -8.90
N VAL A 122 -6.49 -7.73 -7.58
CA VAL A 122 -5.95 -8.74 -6.68
C VAL A 122 -7.04 -9.70 -6.22
N ARG A 123 -6.64 -10.92 -5.84
CA ARG A 123 -7.56 -11.90 -5.29
C ARG A 123 -8.17 -11.38 -3.97
N ALA A 124 -9.46 -11.65 -3.76
CA ALA A 124 -10.12 -11.35 -2.49
C ALA A 124 -9.37 -11.98 -1.30
N ASN A 125 -9.29 -11.25 -0.19
CA ASN A 125 -8.56 -11.64 1.03
C ASN A 125 -7.08 -12.00 0.82
N THR A 126 -6.44 -11.57 -0.28
CA THR A 126 -4.99 -11.74 -0.42
C THR A 126 -4.23 -10.78 0.47
N SER A 127 -3.20 -11.26 1.15
CA SER A 127 -2.24 -10.40 1.85
C SER A 127 -1.54 -9.47 0.87
N ILE A 128 -1.25 -8.27 1.34
CA ILE A 128 -0.40 -7.31 0.63
C ILE A 128 0.89 -7.21 1.42
N SER A 129 2.02 -7.29 0.74
CA SER A 129 3.32 -7.00 1.35
C SER A 129 4.03 -5.93 0.53
N ALA A 130 4.82 -5.09 1.17
CA ALA A 130 5.57 -4.04 0.49
C ALA A 130 6.98 -3.91 1.06
N SER A 131 7.91 -3.49 0.21
CA SER A 131 9.30 -3.24 0.61
C SER A 131 9.89 -2.06 -0.14
N VAL A 132 10.86 -1.41 0.50
CA VAL A 132 11.76 -0.45 -0.14
C VAL A 132 13.12 -1.09 -0.27
N HIS A 133 13.70 -1.03 -1.46
CA HIS A 133 15.09 -1.39 -1.69
C HIS A 133 15.88 -0.14 -2.01
N THR A 134 16.64 0.36 -1.03
CA THR A 134 17.58 1.48 -1.21
C THR A 134 18.91 0.98 -1.75
N TYR A 135 19.52 1.76 -2.64
CA TYR A 135 20.82 1.49 -3.22
C TYR A 135 21.57 2.81 -3.46
N GLY A 136 22.88 2.74 -3.75
CA GLY A 136 23.80 3.89 -3.71
C GLY A 136 23.28 5.14 -4.43
N GLY A 137 23.60 6.32 -3.87
CA GLY A 137 23.24 7.62 -4.46
C GLY A 137 21.86 8.17 -4.09
N GLY A 138 21.20 7.64 -3.05
CA GLY A 138 19.83 8.05 -2.70
C GLY A 138 18.74 7.37 -3.54
N ASN A 139 19.15 6.40 -4.35
CA ASN A 139 18.26 5.64 -5.21
C ASN A 139 17.44 4.61 -4.42
N TYR A 140 16.21 4.37 -4.87
CA TYR A 140 15.32 3.42 -4.23
C TYR A 140 14.38 2.75 -5.22
N ASN A 141 13.91 1.55 -4.90
CA ASN A 141 12.85 0.85 -5.63
C ASN A 141 11.74 0.45 -4.66
N LEU A 142 10.49 0.62 -5.06
CA LEU A 142 9.34 0.14 -4.29
C LEU A 142 8.85 -1.18 -4.91
N ARG A 143 8.47 -2.12 -4.05
CA ARG A 143 7.92 -3.41 -4.48
C ARG A 143 6.68 -3.68 -3.66
N VAL A 144 5.61 -4.07 -4.33
CA VAL A 144 4.37 -4.51 -3.70
C VAL A 144 4.05 -5.90 -4.22
N PHE A 145 3.69 -6.78 -3.30
CA PHE A 145 3.47 -8.21 -3.53
C PHE A 145 2.03 -8.51 -3.15
N ALA A 146 1.30 -9.18 -4.04
CA ALA A 146 -0.07 -9.64 -3.80
C ALA A 146 -0.37 -10.84 -4.73
N ALA A 147 -1.35 -11.67 -4.38
CA ALA A 147 -1.81 -12.74 -5.26
C ALA A 147 -2.94 -12.25 -6.18
N GLU A 148 -2.90 -12.67 -7.45
CA GLU A 148 -3.98 -12.46 -8.40
C GLU A 148 -4.97 -13.65 -8.40
N GLU A 149 -6.18 -13.43 -8.92
CA GLU A 149 -7.19 -14.49 -9.02
C GLU A 149 -6.88 -15.44 -10.20
N GLY A 150 -7.01 -16.75 -9.97
CA GLY A 150 -7.06 -17.77 -11.05
C GLY A 150 -5.73 -18.14 -11.73
N GLN A 151 -4.59 -17.63 -11.27
CA GLN A 151 -3.29 -17.92 -11.87
C GLN A 151 -2.53 -18.93 -11.01
N ILE A 152 -2.47 -20.19 -11.46
CA ILE A 152 -1.49 -21.20 -11.02
C ILE A 152 -0.44 -21.34 -12.13
N ASN A 153 0.83 -21.58 -11.79
CA ASN A 153 1.83 -21.86 -12.83
C ASN A 153 1.76 -23.32 -13.27
N ASP A 154 2.55 -23.69 -14.29
CA ASP A 154 2.62 -25.07 -14.82
C ASP A 154 3.13 -26.11 -13.78
N ASP A 155 3.58 -25.66 -12.60
CA ASP A 155 4.04 -26.49 -11.49
C ASP A 155 3.02 -26.58 -10.33
N ASP A 156 1.75 -26.21 -10.54
CA ASP A 156 0.69 -26.13 -9.52
C ASP A 156 1.01 -25.20 -8.34
N LEU A 157 1.93 -24.23 -8.51
CA LEU A 157 2.22 -23.23 -7.50
C LEU A 157 1.27 -22.03 -7.65
N PRO A 158 0.75 -21.46 -6.54
CA PRO A 158 -0.02 -20.22 -6.58
C PRO A 158 0.82 -19.11 -7.22
N GLN A 159 0.28 -18.39 -8.22
CA GLN A 159 1.03 -17.26 -8.76
C GLN A 159 0.96 -16.07 -7.82
N ILE A 160 2.14 -15.65 -7.37
CA ILE A 160 2.35 -14.43 -6.60
C ILE A 160 2.86 -13.37 -7.58
N SER A 161 2.12 -12.28 -7.71
CA SER A 161 2.51 -11.14 -8.52
C SER A 161 3.36 -10.18 -7.70
N VAL A 162 4.41 -9.66 -8.33
CA VAL A 162 5.17 -8.51 -7.82
C VAL A 162 4.96 -7.35 -8.73
N TYR A 163 4.40 -6.29 -8.19
CA TYR A 163 4.33 -4.98 -8.84
C TYR A 163 5.54 -4.19 -8.39
N LYS A 164 6.47 -3.97 -9.31
CA LYS A 164 7.71 -3.24 -9.06
C LYS A 164 7.53 -1.82 -9.57
N PHE A 165 7.74 -0.85 -8.70
CA PHE A 165 8.03 0.52 -9.09
C PHE A 165 9.55 0.66 -9.14
N VAL A 166 10.07 0.81 -10.35
CA VAL A 166 11.50 1.04 -10.55
C VAL A 166 11.71 2.55 -10.70
N HIS A 167 12.41 3.15 -9.73
CA HIS A 167 12.99 4.48 -9.87
C HIS A 167 14.46 4.27 -10.21
N ASP A 168 14.73 4.25 -11.52
CA ASP A 168 16.06 4.08 -12.10
C ASP A 168 16.44 5.39 -12.81
N GLU A 169 17.57 5.97 -12.42
CA GLU A 169 18.17 7.17 -13.00
C GLU A 169 18.67 6.98 -14.44
N THR A 170 18.46 5.83 -15.09
CA THR A 170 18.74 5.65 -16.54
C THR A 170 17.86 6.51 -17.48
N ASN A 171 17.28 7.62 -17.00
CA ASN A 171 16.34 8.51 -17.72
C ASN A 171 15.06 7.80 -18.22
N LYS A 172 14.75 6.61 -17.69
CA LYS A 172 13.51 5.91 -18.02
C LYS A 172 12.41 6.36 -17.06
N LYS A 173 11.25 6.73 -17.62
CA LYS A 173 10.08 7.14 -16.83
C LYS A 173 9.73 6.02 -15.84
N ALA A 174 9.70 6.36 -14.56
CA ALA A 174 9.31 5.44 -13.51
C ALA A 174 7.91 4.90 -13.83
N ARG A 175 7.77 3.57 -13.83
CA ARG A 175 6.51 2.88 -14.13
C ARG A 175 6.35 1.68 -13.22
N TRP A 176 5.13 1.43 -12.83
CA TRP A 176 4.75 0.15 -12.25
C TRP A 176 4.79 -0.91 -13.35
N ALA A 177 5.45 -2.03 -13.08
CA ALA A 177 5.42 -3.21 -13.93
C ALA A 177 5.11 -4.43 -13.07
N GLY A 178 4.08 -5.18 -13.46
CA GLY A 178 3.78 -6.49 -12.88
C GLY A 178 4.74 -7.54 -13.43
N GLN A 179 5.25 -8.40 -12.54
CA GLN A 179 6.00 -9.59 -12.89
C GLN A 179 5.53 -10.74 -12.01
N TYR A 180 5.12 -11.86 -12.60
CA TYR A 180 4.92 -13.10 -11.88
C TYR A 180 6.28 -13.68 -11.47
N ILE A 181 6.56 -13.75 -10.18
CA ILE A 181 7.86 -14.22 -9.68
C ILE A 181 7.91 -15.75 -9.51
N THR A 182 6.75 -16.40 -9.53
CA THR A 182 6.61 -17.86 -9.45
C THR A 182 6.75 -18.55 -10.81
N ASN A 183 6.83 -17.81 -11.92
CA ASN A 183 7.12 -18.41 -13.22
C ASN A 183 8.56 -18.96 -13.32
N ALA A 184 9.47 -18.50 -12.45
CA ALA A 184 10.87 -18.89 -12.46
C ALA A 184 11.24 -19.90 -11.36
N THR A 185 10.28 -20.36 -10.55
CA THR A 185 10.53 -21.33 -9.47
C THR A 185 10.48 -22.75 -10.00
N LYS A 186 11.56 -23.51 -9.85
CA LYS A 186 11.56 -24.98 -10.01
C LYS A 186 11.30 -25.64 -8.66
N LYS A 187 10.48 -26.69 -8.61
CA LYS A 187 10.42 -27.58 -7.43
C LYS A 187 11.79 -28.23 -7.25
N TYR A 188 12.33 -28.18 -6.03
CA TYR A 188 13.52 -28.93 -5.62
C TYR A 188 13.10 -30.22 -4.93
#